data_AF-A0A3A9FUY8-F1
#
_entry.id   AF-A0A3A9FUY8-F1
#
_cell.length_a   1.000
_cell.length_b   1.000
_cell.length_c   1.000
_cell.angle_alpha   90.00
_cell.angle_beta   90.00
_cell.angle_gamma   90.00
#
_symmetry.space_group_name_H-M   'P 1'
#
loop_
_entity.id
_entity.type
_entity.pdbx_description
1 polymer ?
#
loop_
_entity_poly.entity_id
_entity_poly.type
_entity_poly.pdbx_seq_one_letter_code
_entity_poly.pdbx_strand_id
1 'polypeptide(L)' 'MDTQFLLATIRKLPFKLFKDVGFVIPFDEIFLEMQSYGWSKESLEWGLEQLEKSQQIKLAKNDSLIWGVVVNP' A
#
# COMPACT_ATOMS: atom_id res chain seq x y z
N MET A 1 12.27 6.64 7.59
CA MET A 1 10.84 6.54 7.24
C MET A 1 10.17 5.60 8.21
N ASP A 2 9.00 5.97 8.70
CA ASP A 2 8.26 5.16 9.68
C ASP A 2 7.29 4.22 8.96
N THR A 3 7.70 2.97 8.76
CA THR A 3 6.87 1.95 8.11
C THR A 3 5.69 1.52 8.98
N GLN A 4 5.77 1.70 10.30
CA GLN A 4 4.64 1.40 11.20
C GLN A 4 3.54 2.44 11.06
N PHE A 5 3.90 3.71 10.91
CA PHE A 5 2.95 4.75 10.55
C PHE A 5 2.27 4.47 9.20
N LEU A 6 3.04 4.07 8.17
CA LEU A 6 2.49 3.69 6.88
C LEU A 6 1.50 2.52 7.00
N LEU A 7 1.87 1.46 7.71
CA LEU A 7 0.99 0.30 7.93
C LEU A 7 -0.30 0.69 8.66
N ALA A 8 -0.20 1.51 9.71
CA ALA A 8 -1.35 1.99 10.46
C ALA A 8 -2.28 2.86 9.59
N THR A 9 -1.72 3.61 8.65
CA THR A 9 -2.48 4.43 7.70
C THR A 9 -3.20 3.56 6.68
N ILE A 10 -2.48 2.62 6.03
CA ILE A 10 -3.06 1.66 5.08
C ILE A 10 -4.25 0.92 5.70
N ARG A 11 -4.13 0.42 6.94
CA ARG A 11 -5.21 -0.32 7.62
C ARG A 11 -6.49 0.49 7.87
N LYS A 12 -6.44 1.83 7.79
CA LYS A 12 -7.61 2.71 7.95
C LYS A 12 -8.24 3.10 6.62
N LEU A 13 -7.54 2.89 5.51
CA LEU A 13 -8.04 3.26 4.19
C LEU A 13 -9.13 2.30 3.72
N PRO A 14 -10.12 2.80 2.98
CA PRO A 14 -11.14 1.95 2.39
C PRO A 14 -10.52 1.01 1.36
N PHE A 15 -10.91 -0.26 1.43
CA PHE A 15 -10.54 -1.25 0.43
C PHE A 15 -11.60 -1.35 -0.67
N LYS A 16 -11.17 -1.73 -1.87
CA LYS A 16 -12.03 -2.03 -3.01
C LYS A 16 -11.93 -3.52 -3.33
N LEU A 17 -13.05 -4.16 -3.67
CA LEU A 17 -13.09 -5.57 -4.05
C LEU A 17 -12.76 -5.71 -5.55
N PHE A 18 -11.68 -6.42 -5.85
CA PHE A 18 -11.30 -6.82 -7.21
C PHE A 18 -11.59 -8.30 -7.41
N LYS A 19 -12.36 -8.66 -8.44
CA LYS A 19 -12.87 -10.03 -8.66
C LYS A 19 -11.80 -11.11 -8.61
N ASP A 20 -10.60 -10.84 -9.14
CA ASP A 20 -9.53 -11.84 -9.30
C ASP A 20 -8.44 -11.75 -8.22
N VAL A 21 -8.47 -10.71 -7.37
CA VAL A 21 -7.38 -10.40 -6.42
C VAL A 21 -7.87 -10.32 -4.97
N GLY A 22 -9.15 -10.03 -4.74
CA GLY A 22 -9.74 -9.83 -3.42
C GLY A 22 -9.80 -8.36 -3.02
N PHE A 23 -9.73 -8.09 -1.72
CA PHE A 23 -9.78 -6.73 -1.19
C PHE A 23 -8.42 -6.05 -1.34
N VAL A 24 -8.39 -4.95 -2.09
CA VAL A 24 -7.18 -4.18 -2.38
C VAL A 24 -7.42 -2.72 -2.02
N ILE A 25 -6.46 -2.10 -1.36
CA ILE A 25 -6.37 -0.66 -1.23
C ILE A 25 -5.53 -0.15 -2.41
N PRO A 26 -6.11 0.63 -3.32
CA PRO A 26 -5.41 1.15 -4.49
C PRO A 26 -4.22 2.05 -4.10
N PHE A 27 -3.14 1.99 -4.88
CA PHE A 27 -1.92 2.76 -4.60
C PHE A 27 -2.17 4.28 -4.64
N ASP A 28 -3.02 4.75 -5.53
CA ASP A 28 -3.43 6.15 -5.65
C ASP A 28 -4.12 6.67 -4.38
N GLU A 29 -4.97 5.86 -3.74
CA GLU A 29 -5.61 6.22 -2.46
C GLU A 29 -4.58 6.30 -1.33
N ILE A 30 -3.65 5.33 -1.29
CA ILE A 30 -2.54 5.34 -0.31
C ILE A 30 -1.64 6.55 -0.55
N PHE A 31 -1.31 6.85 -1.80
CA PHE A 31 -0.44 7.95 -2.16
C PHE A 31 -1.06 9.30 -1.83
N LEU A 32 -2.35 9.50 -2.12
CA LEU A 32 -3.08 10.72 -1.79
C LEU A 32 -3.07 10.99 -0.27
N GLU A 33 -3.33 9.96 0.54
CA GLU A 33 -3.30 10.07 1.99
C GLU A 33 -1.87 10.38 2.49
N MET A 34 -0.87 9.63 2.02
CA MET A 34 0.51 9.77 2.45
C MET A 34 1.17 11.08 1.98
N GLN A 35 0.68 11.66 0.88
CA GLN A 35 1.10 12.97 0.39
C GLN A 35 0.78 14.08 1.40
N SER A 36 -0.35 13.99 2.10
CA SER A 36 -0.72 14.93 3.18
C SER A 36 0.26 14.88 4.35
N TYR A 37 0.99 13.78 4.51
CA TYR A 37 2.06 13.58 5.48
C TYR A 37 3.46 13.86 4.91
N GLY A 38 3.56 14.42 3.70
CA GLY A 38 4.82 14.80 3.07
C GLY A 38 5.62 13.66 2.43
N TRP A 39 5.00 12.50 2.20
CA TRP A 39 5.70 11.37 1.56
C TRP A 39 5.78 11.55 0.05
N SER A 40 6.96 11.29 -0.52
CA SER A 40 7.12 11.19 -1.97
C SER A 40 6.66 9.82 -2.48
N LYS A 41 6.40 9.72 -3.80
CA LYS A 41 6.05 8.44 -4.43
C LYS A 41 7.12 7.38 -4.19
N GLU A 42 8.39 7.72 -4.40
CA GLU A 42 9.53 6.82 -4.18
C GLU A 42 9.63 6.35 -2.72
N SER A 43 9.38 7.27 -1.78
CA SER A 43 9.36 6.96 -0.34
C SER A 43 8.25 5.97 0.01
N LEU A 44 7.08 6.16 -0.58
CA LEU A 44 5.93 5.28 -0.39
C LEU A 44 6.18 3.91 -1.01
N GLU A 45 6.65 3.84 -2.25
CA GLU A 45 6.99 2.59 -2.93
C GLU A 45 8.02 1.80 -2.11
N TRP A 46 9.10 2.46 -1.67
CA TRP A 46 10.10 1.83 -0.81
C TRP A 46 9.49 1.33 0.51
N GLY A 47 8.66 2.14 1.18
CA GLY A 47 8.01 1.76 2.44
C GLY A 47 7.08 0.55 2.29
N LEU A 48 6.30 0.50 1.21
CA LEU A 48 5.44 -0.62 0.85
C LEU A 48 6.25 -1.89 0.61
N GLU A 49 7.37 -1.80 -0.09
CA GLU A 49 8.27 -2.94 -0.30
C GLU A 49 8.88 -3.46 1.01
N GLN A 50 9.25 -2.59 1.95
CA GLN A 50 9.75 -3.03 3.26
C GLN A 50 8.66 -3.76 4.07
N LEU A 51 7.41 -3.28 4.00
CA LEU A 51 6.29 -3.93 4.66
C LEU A 51 5.98 -5.32 4.05
N GLU A 52 6.11 -5.47 2.72
CA GLU A 52 5.99 -6.75 2.04
C GLU A 52 7.13 -7.71 2.41
N LYS A 53 8.38 -7.25 2.42
CA LYS A 53 9.54 -8.03 2.86
C LYS A 53 9.39 -8.51 4.31
N SER A 54 8.73 -7.72 5.15
CA SER A 54 8.42 -8.05 6.54
C SER A 54 7.15 -8.88 6.70
N GLN A 55 6.53 -9.33 5.60
CA GLN A 55 5.28 -10.09 5.56
C GLN A 55 4.08 -9.42 6.26
N GLN A 56 4.10 -8.10 6.41
CA GLN A 56 3.02 -7.35 7.06
C GLN A 56 1.89 -7.00 6.10
N ILE A 57 2.19 -6.94 4.81
CA ILE A 57 1.24 -6.70 3.70
C ILE A 57 1.63 -7.55 2.49
N LYS A 58 0.74 -7.64 1.50
CA LYS A 58 1.05 -8.20 0.18
C LYS A 58 0.79 -7.13 -0.88
N LEU A 59 1.76 -6.89 -1.77
CA LEU A 59 1.60 -5.90 -2.82
C LEU A 59 0.90 -6.50 -4.03
N ALA A 60 -0.02 -5.73 -4.59
CA ALA A 60 -0.63 -6.02 -5.86
C ALA A 60 0.20 -5.30 -6.93
N LYS A 61 0.94 -6.08 -7.72
CA LYS A 61 1.90 -5.60 -8.73
C LYS A 61 1.51 -6.08 -10.13
N ASN A 62 1.78 -5.27 -11.15
CA ASN A 62 1.74 -5.68 -12.55
C ASN A 62 3.05 -5.28 -13.23
N ASP A 63 3.79 -6.26 -13.75
CA ASP A 63 5.19 -6.21 -14.24
C ASP A 63 6.22 -5.65 -13.23
N SER A 64 6.06 -4.40 -12.79
CA SER A 64 6.85 -3.74 -11.73
C SER A 64 6.11 -2.55 -11.10
N LEU A 65 4.88 -2.28 -11.52
CA LEU A 65 4.06 -1.19 -11.01
C LEU A 65 3.22 -1.69 -9.84
N ILE A 66 3.42 -1.08 -8.66
CA ILE A 66 2.55 -1.28 -7.51
C ILE A 66 1.24 -0.54 -7.80
N TRP A 67 0.16 -1.28 -7.99
CA TRP A 67 -1.17 -0.71 -8.19
C TRP A 67 -2.03 -0.78 -6.92
N GLY A 68 -1.60 -1.50 -5.90
CA GLY A 68 -2.25 -1.47 -4.59
C GLY A 68 -1.65 -2.41 -3.55
N VAL A 69 -2.30 -2.46 -2.40
CA VAL A 69 -1.98 -3.33 -1.27
C VAL A 69 -3.16 -4.25 -0.99
N VAL A 70 -2.93 -5.56 -0.96
CA VAL A 70 -3.96 -6.56 -0.63
C VAL A 70 -4.17 -6.55 0.89
N VAL A 71 -5.41 -6.33 1.33
CA VAL A 71 -5.80 -6.31 2.74
C VAL A 71 -6.16 -7.74 3.15
N ASN A 72 -5.14 -8.56 3.36
CA ASN A 72 -5.21 -10.00 3.68
C ASN A 72 -6.05 -10.87 2.71
N PRO A 73 -5.51 -11.97 2.17
CA PRO A 73 -6.32 -13.09 1.70
C PRO A 73 -7.01 -13.84 2.84
#